data_AF-A0A2D6YHI9-F1
#
_entry.id   AF-A0A2D6YHI9-F1
#
_cell.length_a   1.000
_cell.length_b   1.000
_cell.length_c   1.000
_cell.angle_alpha   90.00
_cell.angle_beta   90.00
_cell.angle_gamma   90.00
#
_symmetry.space_group_name_H-M   'P 1'
#
loop_
_entity.id
_entity.type
_entity.pdbx_description
1 polymer ?
#
loop_
_entity_poly.entity_id
_entity_poly.type
_entity_poly.pdbx_seq_one_letter_code
_entity_poly.pdbx_strand_id
1 'polypeptide(L)'
;MGKVIGIDLGTSNSCIAIMEGGDPKVIQNSEGVRTTPSMVAFNDSGERLVGQVAKRQAITNPRRTVFSAKRLMGQKFNTEAVSRLKSVAPFEITGGANDLAYIGVDGKSYSPPEISAFVLQKMKQTAEDYLGETVTDAVITVPAYFNDSQRQATKDAGKIAGLNVLRIINEPTAASLAYGLDKKSDEKIAVFDLGGGTFDVSILEIGDGVFEVKSTNGDTFLGGDDFDNRLINFLADEFKKENSIDLRQDKMALQRLKEAAEKAKHELSSSTETEVNLPFITADQNGPKHLNLKISRARFEQMVDDLVQRCLGPCRDALKDAGCSAKDIDEVILVGGMTRMPKIQQIVKEFFGKEPHKGVNPDEVVAIGAAIQGGVLKGDVKDVLLLDVTPLSLGIETLGGVMTKLIERNTTIPTRKSQVFSTAADNQPAVSIHVLQGEREMSGDNKTLGRFELVGIPAAPRGMPQIEVTFDIDANGIVNVSAKDLGTGKEQAIKITSSSGLSDSEVERMVQEAEQYADDDKNRRESAELRNQAETLLYSTEKTTGELGDKLPEADKEKITAVSEQLRKSLEGDDPEAIRSDIEALTQASHKLAELLYSQSAATSPSSDQPSDDQNQDGGSGNKQDDDNIVDAEYEEVKK
;
A
#
# COMPACT_ATOMS: atom_id res chain seq x y z
N MET A 1 -2.03 -14.68 20.69
CA MET A 1 -1.46 -13.41 20.20
C MET A 1 -2.07 -13.18 18.83
N GLY A 2 -2.47 -11.95 18.49
CA GLY A 2 -3.02 -11.67 17.16
C GLY A 2 -1.97 -11.90 16.06
N LYS A 3 -2.43 -12.17 14.84
CA LYS A 3 -1.54 -12.33 13.67
C LYS A 3 -0.81 -11.03 13.36
N VAL A 4 0.39 -11.15 12.79
CA VAL A 4 1.10 -10.04 12.14
C VAL A 4 0.68 -9.99 10.68
N ILE A 5 0.25 -8.83 10.21
CA ILE A 5 -0.03 -8.60 8.79
C ILE A 5 1.21 -8.06 8.07
N GLY A 6 1.48 -8.56 6.87
CA GLY A 6 2.46 -8.00 5.94
C GLY A 6 1.76 -7.07 4.97
N ILE A 7 2.10 -5.78 4.99
CA ILE A 7 1.51 -4.77 4.11
C ILE A 7 2.57 -4.26 3.13
N ASP A 8 2.30 -4.45 1.84
CA ASP A 8 2.93 -3.63 0.81
C ASP A 8 2.17 -2.31 0.67
N LEU A 9 2.79 -1.20 1.08
CA LEU A 9 2.21 0.15 0.97
C LEU A 9 2.75 0.80 -0.31
N GLY A 10 2.31 0.38 -1.49
CA GLY A 10 2.83 0.89 -2.76
C GLY A 10 2.33 2.29 -3.16
N THR A 11 3.01 2.93 -4.12
CA THR A 11 2.68 4.29 -4.60
C THR A 11 1.32 4.36 -5.31
N SER A 12 0.95 3.32 -6.06
CA SER A 12 -0.27 3.28 -6.88
C SER A 12 -1.29 2.26 -6.38
N ASN A 13 -0.83 1.13 -5.84
CA ASN A 13 -1.64 0.11 -5.20
C ASN A 13 -0.93 -0.36 -3.93
N SER A 14 -1.69 -0.81 -2.95
CA SER A 14 -1.24 -1.53 -1.76
C SER A 14 -1.75 -2.96 -1.79
N CYS A 15 -1.02 -3.87 -1.15
CA CYS A 15 -1.33 -5.29 -1.06
C CYS A 15 -1.13 -5.78 0.38
N ILE A 16 -1.90 -6.79 0.81
CA ILE A 16 -1.84 -7.32 2.18
C ILE A 16 -1.79 -8.84 2.19
N ALA A 17 -0.88 -9.40 2.98
CA ALA A 17 -0.75 -10.82 3.21
C ALA A 17 -0.63 -11.16 4.71
N ILE A 18 -0.88 -12.42 5.03
CA ILE A 18 -0.76 -13.02 6.36
C ILE A 18 -0.02 -14.35 6.29
N MET A 19 0.44 -14.85 7.44
CA MET A 19 0.77 -16.27 7.60
C MET A 19 -0.50 -17.05 7.97
N GLU A 20 -0.74 -18.18 7.31
CA GLU A 20 -1.86 -19.08 7.54
C GLU A 20 -1.42 -20.54 7.31
N GLY A 21 -1.48 -21.38 8.35
CA GLY A 21 -1.05 -22.79 8.26
C GLY A 21 0.46 -23.02 8.13
N GLY A 22 1.27 -21.95 8.13
CA GLY A 22 2.71 -21.98 7.82
C GLY A 22 3.04 -21.32 6.48
N ASP A 23 2.05 -21.15 5.61
CA ASP A 23 2.21 -20.56 4.28
C ASP A 23 1.81 -19.06 4.28
N PRO A 24 2.45 -18.22 3.45
CA PRO A 24 2.04 -16.84 3.25
C PRO A 24 0.87 -16.74 2.26
N LYS A 25 -0.14 -15.93 2.60
CA LYS A 25 -1.38 -15.78 1.81
C LYS A 25 -1.78 -14.32 1.67
N VAL A 26 -1.86 -13.82 0.44
CA VAL A 26 -2.46 -12.51 0.11
C VAL A 26 -3.99 -12.60 0.22
N ILE A 27 -4.59 -11.61 0.87
CA ILE A 27 -6.03 -11.48 1.15
C ILE A 27 -6.71 -10.64 0.06
N GLN A 28 -7.99 -10.90 -0.22
CA GLN A 28 -8.82 -10.05 -1.08
C GLN A 28 -9.50 -8.95 -0.26
N ASN A 29 -9.54 -7.72 -0.77
CA ASN A 29 -10.36 -6.66 -0.21
C ASN A 29 -11.87 -6.93 -0.37
N SER A 30 -12.71 -6.10 0.27
CA SER A 30 -14.17 -6.14 0.14
C SER A 30 -14.70 -5.97 -1.29
N GLU A 31 -13.86 -5.54 -2.24
CA GLU A 31 -14.19 -5.44 -3.65
C GLU A 31 -13.78 -6.70 -4.46
N GLY A 32 -13.27 -7.74 -3.80
CA GLY A 32 -12.88 -9.02 -4.39
C GLY A 32 -11.49 -9.04 -5.05
N VAL A 33 -10.69 -7.98 -4.87
CA VAL A 33 -9.40 -7.79 -5.55
C VAL A 33 -8.24 -7.95 -4.55
N ARG A 34 -7.13 -8.54 -5.00
CA ARG A 34 -5.93 -8.82 -4.17
C ARG A 34 -5.04 -7.61 -3.91
N THR A 35 -5.29 -6.50 -4.62
CA THR A 35 -4.62 -5.22 -4.45
C THR A 35 -5.67 -4.10 -4.37
N THR A 36 -5.31 -3.02 -3.68
CA THR A 36 -6.19 -1.88 -3.43
C THR A 36 -5.50 -0.59 -3.88
N PRO A 37 -6.13 0.26 -4.71
CA PRO A 37 -5.52 1.52 -5.13
C PRO A 37 -5.08 2.39 -3.94
N SER A 38 -3.87 2.94 -3.99
CA SER A 38 -3.33 3.86 -2.97
C SER A 38 -3.90 5.26 -3.17
N MET A 39 -5.23 5.35 -3.08
CA MET A 39 -6.04 6.53 -3.35
C MET A 39 -7.00 6.80 -2.21
N VAL A 40 -7.12 8.07 -1.82
CA VAL A 40 -8.07 8.56 -0.82
C VAL A 40 -8.85 9.71 -1.46
N ALA A 41 -10.17 9.73 -1.31
CA ALA A 41 -11.01 10.83 -1.76
C ALA A 41 -11.93 11.34 -0.65
N PHE A 42 -12.21 12.63 -0.65
CA PHE A 42 -13.17 13.26 0.25
C PHE A 42 -14.39 13.68 -0.56
N ASN A 43 -15.58 13.15 -0.25
CA ASN A 43 -16.82 13.53 -0.94
C ASN A 43 -17.43 14.83 -0.36
N ASP A 44 -18.53 15.31 -0.95
CA ASP A 44 -19.20 16.55 -0.52
C ASP A 44 -19.71 16.50 0.93
N SER A 45 -20.03 15.31 1.45
CA SER A 45 -20.44 15.08 2.85
C SER A 45 -19.26 15.00 3.82
N GLY A 46 -18.01 15.11 3.34
CA GLY A 46 -16.80 14.97 4.14
C GLY A 46 -16.43 13.51 4.50
N GLU A 47 -17.08 12.53 3.89
CA GLU A 47 -16.74 11.10 4.02
C GLU A 47 -15.43 10.80 3.28
N ARG A 48 -14.60 9.92 3.86
CA ARG A 48 -13.40 9.40 3.22
C ARG A 48 -13.72 8.12 2.46
N LEU A 49 -13.45 8.15 1.17
CA LEU A 49 -13.45 6.98 0.30
C LEU A 49 -12.00 6.53 0.12
N VAL A 50 -11.73 5.23 0.20
CA VAL A 50 -10.39 4.66 0.03
C VAL A 50 -10.41 3.58 -1.05
N GLY A 51 -9.30 3.40 -1.76
CA GLY A 51 -9.15 2.28 -2.68
C GLY A 51 -9.98 2.41 -3.96
N GLN A 52 -10.67 1.34 -4.33
CA GLN A 52 -11.40 1.27 -5.60
C GLN A 52 -12.57 2.26 -5.66
N VAL A 53 -13.18 2.59 -4.52
CA VAL A 53 -14.27 3.59 -4.43
C VAL A 53 -13.71 4.99 -4.71
N ALA A 54 -12.57 5.34 -4.10
CA ALA A 54 -11.84 6.58 -4.41
C ALA A 54 -11.44 6.67 -5.89
N LYS A 55 -10.89 5.57 -6.47
CA LYS A 55 -10.51 5.55 -7.89
C LYS A 55 -11.70 5.80 -8.83
N ARG A 56 -12.89 5.24 -8.53
CA ARG A 56 -14.10 5.40 -9.38
C ARG A 56 -14.58 6.84 -9.51
N GLN A 57 -14.54 7.62 -8.44
CA GLN A 57 -15.05 9.01 -8.44
C GLN A 57 -13.97 10.07 -8.78
N ALA A 58 -12.73 9.66 -9.07
CA ALA A 58 -11.61 10.55 -9.31
C ALA A 58 -11.88 11.53 -10.47
N ILE A 59 -12.49 11.05 -11.56
CA ILE A 59 -12.91 11.85 -12.74
C ILE A 59 -13.74 13.08 -12.35
N THR A 60 -14.74 12.89 -11.49
CA THR A 60 -15.72 13.92 -11.11
C THR A 60 -15.27 14.75 -9.91
N ASN A 61 -14.32 14.23 -9.12
CA ASN A 61 -13.81 14.88 -7.91
C ASN A 61 -12.26 14.98 -7.88
N PRO A 62 -11.61 15.51 -8.94
CA PRO A 62 -10.15 15.41 -9.08
C PRO A 62 -9.39 16.28 -8.06
N ARG A 63 -10.02 17.32 -7.48
CA ARG A 63 -9.37 18.20 -6.49
C ARG A 63 -9.30 17.60 -5.09
N ARG A 64 -10.23 16.70 -4.74
CA ARG A 64 -10.31 16.06 -3.42
C ARG A 64 -9.88 14.60 -3.45
N THR A 65 -9.40 14.11 -4.59
CA THR A 65 -8.91 12.74 -4.76
C THR A 65 -7.40 12.73 -4.79
N VAL A 66 -6.80 12.25 -3.70
CA VAL A 66 -5.36 12.17 -3.48
C VAL A 66 -4.85 10.80 -3.95
N PHE A 67 -3.73 10.80 -4.65
CA PHE A 67 -3.02 9.62 -5.14
C PHE A 67 -1.51 9.86 -5.13
N SER A 68 -0.70 8.80 -5.26
CA SER A 68 0.78 8.88 -5.23
C SER A 68 1.35 9.59 -4.01
N ALA A 69 0.62 9.61 -2.88
CA ALA A 69 1.00 10.28 -1.63
C ALA A 69 2.36 9.77 -1.08
N LYS A 70 2.71 8.51 -1.38
CA LYS A 70 4.02 7.91 -1.08
C LYS A 70 5.21 8.74 -1.61
N ARG A 71 5.04 9.44 -2.75
CA ARG A 71 6.08 10.34 -3.32
C ARG A 71 6.31 11.62 -2.51
N LEU A 72 5.45 11.94 -1.54
CA LEU A 72 5.56 13.09 -0.64
C LEU A 72 6.05 12.70 0.78
N MET A 73 6.11 11.41 1.10
CA MET A 73 6.53 10.92 2.43
C MET A 73 7.93 11.41 2.80
N GLY A 74 8.06 12.08 3.94
CA GLY A 74 9.32 12.65 4.44
C GLY A 74 9.94 13.74 3.55
N GLN A 75 9.20 14.30 2.58
CA GLN A 75 9.72 15.30 1.65
C GLN A 75 9.51 16.73 2.14
N LYS A 76 10.53 17.56 1.95
CA LYS A 76 10.39 19.02 2.12
C LYS A 76 9.66 19.63 0.93
N PHE A 77 8.81 20.62 1.20
CA PHE A 77 7.97 21.29 0.22
C PHE A 77 8.78 21.91 -0.93
N ASN A 78 9.89 22.57 -0.61
CA ASN A 78 10.76 23.25 -1.57
C ASN A 78 11.78 22.30 -2.25
N THR A 79 11.36 21.10 -2.62
CA THR A 79 12.21 20.13 -3.34
C THR A 79 11.79 20.00 -4.80
N GLU A 80 12.73 19.59 -5.67
CA GLU A 80 12.42 19.29 -7.07
C GLU A 80 11.40 18.15 -7.18
N ALA A 81 11.54 17.13 -6.33
CA ALA A 81 10.60 16.03 -6.13
C ALA A 81 9.13 16.50 -5.98
N VAL A 82 8.87 17.36 -5.00
CA VAL A 82 7.54 17.90 -4.71
C VAL A 82 7.08 18.82 -5.84
N SER A 83 8.00 19.61 -6.42
CA SER A 83 7.71 20.49 -7.56
C SER A 83 7.26 19.70 -8.81
N ARG A 84 7.87 18.53 -9.06
CA ARG A 84 7.49 17.61 -10.16
C ARG A 84 6.11 16.99 -9.93
N LEU A 85 5.75 16.59 -8.70
CA LEU A 85 4.39 16.09 -8.44
C LEU A 85 3.34 17.22 -8.52
N LYS A 86 3.68 18.41 -8.01
CA LYS A 86 2.80 19.59 -8.01
C LYS A 86 2.40 20.09 -9.41
N SER A 87 3.21 19.83 -10.44
CA SER A 87 2.87 20.19 -11.83
C SER A 87 1.87 19.25 -12.50
N VAL A 88 1.62 18.06 -11.92
CA VAL A 88 0.71 17.03 -12.48
C VAL A 88 -0.43 16.63 -11.52
N ALA A 89 -0.34 16.98 -10.24
CA ALA A 89 -1.38 16.70 -9.26
C ALA A 89 -2.62 17.60 -9.45
N PRO A 90 -3.85 17.05 -9.51
CA PRO A 90 -5.07 17.85 -9.59
C PRO A 90 -5.50 18.42 -8.22
N PHE A 91 -5.10 17.77 -7.13
CA PHE A 91 -5.24 18.23 -5.74
C PHE A 91 -4.16 19.25 -5.36
N GLU A 92 -4.33 19.97 -4.25
CA GLU A 92 -3.37 20.99 -3.82
C GLU A 92 -2.22 20.38 -3.01
N ILE A 93 -1.00 20.84 -3.29
CA ILE A 93 0.19 20.53 -2.47
C ILE A 93 0.70 21.83 -1.86
N THR A 94 0.72 21.88 -0.53
CA THR A 94 1.03 23.03 0.33
C THR A 94 2.32 22.79 1.13
N GLY A 95 2.88 23.85 1.70
CA GLY A 95 3.91 23.73 2.74
C GLY A 95 3.25 23.70 4.12
N GLY A 96 3.64 22.74 4.96
CA GLY A 96 3.13 22.62 6.33
C GLY A 96 4.22 22.83 7.39
N ALA A 97 4.06 22.17 8.54
CA ALA A 97 5.05 22.20 9.62
C ALA A 97 6.44 21.78 9.11
N ASN A 98 7.50 22.38 9.68
CA ASN A 98 8.91 22.03 9.42
C ASN A 98 9.34 22.07 7.93
N ASP A 99 8.67 22.88 7.10
CA ASP A 99 8.85 22.97 5.64
C ASP A 99 8.60 21.63 4.91
N LEU A 100 7.73 20.79 5.45
CA LEU A 100 7.25 19.57 4.79
C LEU A 100 6.22 19.85 3.69
N ALA A 101 6.14 18.94 2.72
CA ALA A 101 5.01 18.88 1.80
C ALA A 101 3.75 18.34 2.51
N TYR A 102 2.65 19.07 2.39
CA TYR A 102 1.31 18.71 2.86
C TYR A 102 0.32 18.73 1.69
N ILE A 103 -0.87 18.17 1.90
CA ILE A 103 -1.91 18.02 0.89
C ILE A 103 -3.16 18.81 1.33
N GLY A 104 -3.55 19.78 0.51
CA GLY A 104 -4.69 20.67 0.77
C GLY A 104 -5.99 20.13 0.17
N VAL A 105 -7.03 19.99 1.00
CA VAL A 105 -8.39 19.60 0.58
C VAL A 105 -9.42 20.46 1.33
N ASP A 106 -10.19 21.27 0.61
CA ASP A 106 -11.23 22.17 1.13
C ASP A 106 -10.80 23.02 2.35
N GLY A 107 -9.55 23.49 2.36
CA GLY A 107 -8.99 24.29 3.45
C GLY A 107 -8.49 23.49 4.66
N LYS A 108 -8.69 22.17 4.70
CA LYS A 108 -7.96 21.26 5.59
C LYS A 108 -6.59 20.92 4.97
N SER A 109 -5.59 20.71 5.81
CA SER A 109 -4.23 20.36 5.40
C SER A 109 -3.85 19.02 6.03
N TYR A 110 -3.64 18.01 5.19
CA TYR A 110 -3.31 16.66 5.60
C TYR A 110 -1.83 16.37 5.38
N SER A 111 -1.19 15.68 6.33
CA SER A 111 0.17 15.20 6.13
C SER A 111 0.20 13.95 5.22
N PRO A 112 1.30 13.69 4.48
CA PRO A 112 1.43 12.44 3.71
C PRO A 112 1.30 11.16 4.57
N PRO A 113 1.79 11.12 5.84
CA PRO A 113 1.48 10.04 6.78
C PRO A 113 0.00 9.84 7.06
N GLU A 114 -0.80 10.89 7.28
CA GLU A 114 -2.26 10.77 7.47
C GLU A 114 -2.96 10.15 6.25
N ILE A 115 -2.65 10.65 5.04
CA ILE A 115 -3.23 10.11 3.80
C ILE A 115 -2.84 8.63 3.62
N SER A 116 -1.59 8.27 3.94
CA SER A 116 -1.13 6.88 3.89
C SER A 116 -1.78 6.03 4.99
N ALA A 117 -2.05 6.61 6.16
CA ALA A 117 -2.73 5.93 7.26
C ALA A 117 -4.16 5.52 6.89
N PHE A 118 -4.91 6.34 6.15
CA PHE A 118 -6.23 5.94 5.63
C PHE A 118 -6.16 4.71 4.70
N VAL A 119 -5.10 4.59 3.89
CA VAL A 119 -4.84 3.38 3.08
C VAL A 119 -4.50 2.19 3.98
N LEU A 120 -3.65 2.38 4.99
CA LEU A 120 -3.27 1.33 5.96
C LEU A 120 -4.45 0.88 6.83
N GLN A 121 -5.38 1.77 7.19
CA GLN A 121 -6.63 1.42 7.88
C GLN A 121 -7.50 0.52 7.01
N LYS A 122 -7.63 0.80 5.70
CA LYS A 122 -8.34 -0.10 4.76
C LYS A 122 -7.64 -1.46 4.64
N MET A 123 -6.30 -1.51 4.74
CA MET A 123 -5.55 -2.78 4.73
C MET A 123 -5.78 -3.57 6.03
N LYS A 124 -5.71 -2.90 7.19
CA LYS A 124 -6.06 -3.46 8.49
C LYS A 124 -7.47 -4.03 8.48
N GLN A 125 -8.48 -3.25 8.11
CA GLN A 125 -9.87 -3.69 8.00
C GLN A 125 -10.02 -4.90 7.07
N THR A 126 -9.28 -4.96 5.96
CA THR A 126 -9.30 -6.10 5.04
C THR A 126 -8.81 -7.40 5.70
N ALA A 127 -7.80 -7.32 6.58
CA ALA A 127 -7.37 -8.47 7.36
C ALA A 127 -8.33 -8.80 8.52
N GLU A 128 -8.89 -7.80 9.19
CA GLU A 128 -9.86 -7.98 10.28
C GLU A 128 -11.16 -8.63 9.77
N ASP A 129 -11.69 -8.17 8.63
CA ASP A 129 -12.86 -8.74 7.93
C ASP A 129 -12.61 -10.21 7.52
N TYR A 130 -11.37 -10.55 7.13
CA TYR A 130 -10.99 -11.91 6.73
C TYR A 130 -10.72 -12.85 7.92
N LEU A 131 -10.11 -12.35 9.00
CA LEU A 131 -9.70 -13.14 10.16
C LEU A 131 -10.80 -13.28 11.22
N GLY A 132 -11.74 -12.32 11.29
CA GLY A 132 -12.74 -12.25 12.36
C GLY A 132 -12.18 -11.81 13.73
N GLU A 133 -10.96 -11.29 13.77
CA GLU A 133 -10.30 -10.77 14.97
C GLU A 133 -9.59 -9.43 14.70
N THR A 134 -9.41 -8.61 15.74
CA THR A 134 -8.69 -7.33 15.68
C THR A 134 -7.20 -7.53 15.39
N VAL A 135 -6.66 -6.74 14.46
CA VAL A 135 -5.25 -6.77 14.05
C VAL A 135 -4.52 -5.55 14.61
N THR A 136 -3.46 -5.81 15.39
CA THR A 136 -2.64 -4.73 15.99
C THR A 136 -1.23 -4.66 15.44
N ASP A 137 -0.63 -5.78 15.03
CA ASP A 137 0.79 -5.86 14.66
C ASP A 137 0.98 -5.92 13.14
N ALA A 138 1.92 -5.13 12.59
CA ALA A 138 2.21 -5.12 11.16
C ALA A 138 3.71 -5.05 10.83
N VAL A 139 4.07 -5.62 9.68
CA VAL A 139 5.31 -5.33 8.94
C VAL A 139 4.91 -4.52 7.70
N ILE A 140 5.54 -3.37 7.49
CA ILE A 140 5.21 -2.45 6.39
C ILE A 140 6.43 -2.26 5.49
N THR A 141 6.21 -2.26 4.17
CA THR A 141 7.30 -2.12 3.18
C THR A 141 7.66 -0.67 2.87
N VAL A 142 8.91 -0.46 2.48
CA VAL A 142 9.43 0.79 1.90
C VAL A 142 10.41 0.51 0.75
N PRO A 143 10.57 1.43 -0.21
CA PRO A 143 11.61 1.34 -1.23
C PRO A 143 12.98 1.25 -0.56
N ALA A 144 13.89 0.42 -1.08
CA ALA A 144 15.19 0.22 -0.45
C ALA A 144 15.99 1.53 -0.33
N TYR A 145 15.86 2.40 -1.33
CA TYR A 145 16.51 3.72 -1.37
C TYR A 145 15.79 4.83 -0.57
N PHE A 146 14.77 4.52 0.24
CA PHE A 146 14.17 5.49 1.17
C PHE A 146 15.17 5.92 2.26
N ASN A 147 15.28 7.24 2.44
CA ASN A 147 16.04 7.82 3.55
C ASN A 147 15.27 7.75 4.88
N ASP A 148 15.99 8.01 5.97
CA ASP A 148 15.52 7.89 7.35
C ASP A 148 14.18 8.59 7.62
N SER A 149 14.01 9.85 7.16
CA SER A 149 12.77 10.62 7.35
C SER A 149 11.57 10.03 6.61
N GLN A 150 11.80 9.35 5.47
CA GLN A 150 10.74 8.66 4.73
C GLN A 150 10.36 7.35 5.42
N ARG A 151 11.33 6.64 5.99
CA ARG A 151 11.10 5.43 6.81
C ARG A 151 10.30 5.75 8.06
N GLN A 152 10.67 6.82 8.80
CA GLN A 152 9.91 7.26 9.96
C GLN A 152 8.51 7.75 9.56
N ALA A 153 8.35 8.51 8.47
CA ALA A 153 7.03 8.92 7.98
C ALA A 153 6.11 7.72 7.69
N THR A 154 6.64 6.63 7.12
CA THR A 154 5.88 5.39 6.90
C THR A 154 5.53 4.68 8.21
N LYS A 155 6.46 4.68 9.19
CA LYS A 155 6.20 4.13 10.53
C LYS A 155 5.12 4.93 11.28
N ASP A 156 5.13 6.25 11.16
CA ASP A 156 4.12 7.14 11.73
C ASP A 156 2.75 6.92 11.08
N ALA A 157 2.69 6.72 9.75
CA ALA A 157 1.46 6.34 9.06
C ALA A 157 0.86 5.04 9.63
N GLY A 158 1.70 4.04 9.93
CA GLY A 158 1.28 2.82 10.61
C GLY A 158 0.74 3.08 12.02
N LYS A 159 1.44 3.91 12.82
CA LYS A 159 0.96 4.31 14.16
C LYS A 159 -0.40 5.03 14.09
N ILE A 160 -0.57 5.98 13.17
CA ILE A 160 -1.82 6.71 12.92
C ILE A 160 -2.96 5.75 12.49
N ALA A 161 -2.64 4.71 11.73
CA ALA A 161 -3.60 3.67 11.34
C ALA A 161 -3.97 2.67 12.47
N GLY A 162 -3.47 2.88 13.70
CA GLY A 162 -3.69 1.96 14.82
C GLY A 162 -2.97 0.62 14.63
N LEU A 163 -1.76 0.65 14.03
CA LEU A 163 -0.87 -0.49 13.86
C LEU A 163 0.45 -0.28 14.62
N ASN A 164 0.82 -1.27 15.42
CA ASN A 164 2.14 -1.45 15.98
C ASN A 164 3.08 -1.98 14.89
N VAL A 165 3.86 -1.08 14.29
CA VAL A 165 4.81 -1.40 13.22
C VAL A 165 6.03 -2.11 13.81
N LEU A 166 6.01 -3.45 13.80
CA LEU A 166 7.07 -4.30 14.34
C LEU A 166 8.39 -4.16 13.57
N ARG A 167 8.30 -4.02 12.24
CA ARG A 167 9.46 -3.81 11.36
C ARG A 167 9.06 -3.01 10.12
N ILE A 168 9.96 -2.13 9.68
CA ILE A 168 9.98 -1.61 8.32
C ILE A 168 10.94 -2.49 7.50
N ILE A 169 10.47 -3.06 6.39
CA ILE A 169 11.27 -3.92 5.50
C ILE A 169 11.44 -3.28 4.12
N ASN A 170 12.60 -3.46 3.51
CA ASN A 170 12.86 -3.02 2.14
C ASN A 170 12.06 -3.87 1.14
N GLU A 171 11.38 -3.24 0.17
CA GLU A 171 10.57 -3.89 -0.89
C GLU A 171 11.30 -5.05 -1.61
N PRO A 172 12.52 -4.85 -2.18
CA PRO A 172 13.24 -5.94 -2.83
C PRO A 172 13.69 -7.04 -1.85
N THR A 173 13.94 -6.69 -0.59
CA THR A 173 14.31 -7.63 0.47
C THR A 173 13.10 -8.49 0.89
N ALA A 174 11.90 -7.91 0.97
CA ALA A 174 10.65 -8.66 1.10
C ALA A 174 10.44 -9.59 -0.11
N ALA A 175 10.62 -9.09 -1.33
CA ALA A 175 10.50 -9.91 -2.53
C ALA A 175 11.48 -11.09 -2.56
N SER A 176 12.71 -10.92 -2.06
CA SER A 176 13.66 -12.03 -1.92
C SER A 176 13.22 -13.09 -0.90
N LEU A 177 12.61 -12.72 0.23
CA LEU A 177 12.08 -13.67 1.20
C LEU A 177 10.98 -14.55 0.58
N ALA A 178 10.08 -13.93 -0.19
CA ALA A 178 9.01 -14.63 -0.90
C ALA A 178 9.52 -15.57 -2.01
N TYR A 179 10.67 -15.27 -2.61
CA TYR A 179 11.32 -16.13 -3.61
C TYR A 179 12.14 -17.27 -2.98
N GLY A 180 12.92 -16.94 -1.94
CA GLY A 180 14.00 -17.79 -1.45
C GLY A 180 13.62 -18.74 -0.32
N LEU A 181 12.40 -18.68 0.22
CA LEU A 181 11.99 -19.47 1.41
C LEU A 181 12.21 -20.99 1.23
N ASP A 182 11.99 -21.51 0.03
CA ASP A 182 12.20 -22.93 -0.32
C ASP A 182 13.59 -23.25 -0.88
N LYS A 183 14.47 -22.25 -1.05
CA LYS A 183 15.79 -22.42 -1.68
C LYS A 183 16.83 -22.93 -0.67
N LYS A 184 17.62 -23.92 -1.09
CA LYS A 184 18.64 -24.62 -0.30
C LYS A 184 20.04 -24.61 -0.91
N SER A 185 20.21 -23.86 -1.99
CA SER A 185 21.50 -23.66 -2.65
C SER A 185 21.83 -22.18 -2.61
N ASP A 186 23.10 -21.86 -2.44
CA ASP A 186 23.61 -20.51 -2.59
C ASP A 186 23.30 -20.01 -4.01
N GLU A 187 22.49 -18.97 -4.11
CA GLU A 187 22.12 -18.29 -5.35
C GLU A 187 22.35 -16.79 -5.20
N LYS A 188 22.97 -16.16 -6.21
CA LYS A 188 23.05 -14.71 -6.32
C LYS A 188 21.90 -14.19 -7.15
N ILE A 189 21.04 -13.39 -6.54
CA ILE A 189 19.84 -12.86 -7.19
C ILE A 189 19.94 -11.35 -7.40
N ALA A 190 19.36 -10.88 -8.50
CA ALA A 190 19.10 -9.47 -8.73
C ALA A 190 17.59 -9.22 -8.67
N VAL A 191 17.14 -8.49 -7.66
CA VAL A 191 15.74 -8.02 -7.60
C VAL A 191 15.66 -6.68 -8.31
N PHE A 192 14.86 -6.61 -9.35
CA PHE A 192 14.58 -5.41 -10.16
C PHE A 192 13.14 -4.99 -9.89
N ASP A 193 12.95 -3.95 -9.09
CA ASP A 193 11.64 -3.43 -8.70
C ASP A 193 11.36 -2.12 -9.43
N LEU A 194 10.37 -2.13 -10.33
CA LEU A 194 9.89 -0.92 -11.00
C LEU A 194 8.39 -0.75 -10.72
N GLY A 195 8.11 0.01 -9.68
CA GLY A 195 6.76 0.27 -9.19
C GLY A 195 6.08 1.47 -9.85
N GLY A 196 5.09 2.01 -9.15
CA GLY A 196 4.28 3.15 -9.61
C GLY A 196 5.02 4.50 -9.60
N GLY A 197 6.10 4.65 -8.82
CA GLY A 197 6.83 5.93 -8.74
C GLY A 197 8.28 5.85 -8.23
N THR A 198 8.76 4.63 -7.96
CA THR A 198 10.12 4.32 -7.50
C THR A 198 10.68 3.15 -8.30
N PHE A 199 12.01 3.18 -8.48
CA PHE A 199 12.80 2.13 -9.07
C PHE A 199 13.89 1.73 -8.08
N ASP A 200 13.98 0.45 -7.74
CA ASP A 200 15.01 -0.10 -6.86
C ASP A 200 15.64 -1.34 -7.51
N VAL A 201 16.93 -1.52 -7.30
CA VAL A 201 17.66 -2.73 -7.68
C VAL A 201 18.58 -3.16 -6.55
N SER A 202 18.40 -4.40 -6.10
CA SER A 202 19.19 -5.00 -5.03
C SER A 202 19.84 -6.28 -5.53
N ILE A 203 21.13 -6.44 -5.20
CA ILE A 203 21.85 -7.70 -5.39
C ILE A 203 21.91 -8.39 -4.03
N LEU A 204 21.42 -9.63 -3.98
CA LEU A 204 21.41 -10.45 -2.77
C LEU A 204 22.10 -11.79 -3.00
N GLU A 205 22.63 -12.35 -1.93
CA GLU A 205 23.10 -13.73 -1.84
C GLU A 205 22.14 -14.45 -0.89
N ILE A 206 21.48 -15.50 -1.39
CA ILE A 206 20.50 -16.29 -0.63
C ILE A 206 20.98 -17.74 -0.56
N GLY A 207 20.89 -18.39 0.61
CA GLY A 207 21.36 -19.77 0.79
C GLY A 207 21.21 -20.24 2.23
N ASP A 208 20.85 -21.51 2.43
CA ASP A 208 20.63 -22.13 3.76
C ASP A 208 19.83 -21.26 4.76
N GLY A 209 18.80 -20.57 4.28
CA GLY A 209 17.95 -19.68 5.09
C GLY A 209 18.57 -18.30 5.42
N VAL A 210 19.80 -18.02 4.99
CA VAL A 210 20.43 -16.71 5.07
C VAL A 210 20.07 -15.89 3.83
N PHE A 211 19.70 -14.63 4.05
CA PHE A 211 19.38 -13.64 3.02
C PHE A 211 20.25 -12.41 3.25
N GLU A 212 21.32 -12.25 2.47
CA GLU A 212 22.26 -11.13 2.61
C GLU A 212 22.13 -10.17 1.43
N VAL A 213 21.72 -8.92 1.71
CA VAL A 213 21.79 -7.84 0.72
C VAL A 213 23.25 -7.44 0.54
N LYS A 214 23.82 -7.67 -0.64
CA LYS A 214 25.21 -7.31 -0.96
C LYS A 214 25.34 -5.85 -1.40
N SER A 215 24.29 -5.34 -2.05
CA SER A 215 24.18 -3.93 -2.45
C SER A 215 22.74 -3.55 -2.77
N THR A 216 22.40 -2.27 -2.63
CA THR A 216 21.16 -1.72 -3.18
C THR A 216 21.38 -0.35 -3.82
N ASN A 217 20.64 -0.06 -4.89
CA ASN A 217 20.67 1.22 -5.60
C ASN A 217 19.27 1.51 -6.19
N GLY A 218 19.01 2.72 -6.68
CA GLY A 218 17.68 3.06 -7.21
C GLY A 218 17.50 4.52 -7.63
N ASP A 219 16.28 4.84 -8.03
CA ASP A 219 15.79 6.18 -8.33
C ASP A 219 14.38 6.35 -7.72
N THR A 220 14.29 7.13 -6.65
CA THR A 220 13.03 7.37 -5.92
C THR A 220 12.04 8.26 -6.68
N PHE A 221 12.38 8.69 -7.90
CA PHE A 221 11.53 9.48 -8.81
C PHE A 221 11.59 8.92 -10.25
N LEU A 222 11.43 7.60 -10.35
CA LEU A 222 11.26 6.85 -11.59
C LEU A 222 10.25 5.72 -11.40
N GLY A 223 9.09 5.79 -12.01
CA GLY A 223 8.13 4.68 -12.03
C GLY A 223 6.95 4.91 -12.96
N GLY A 224 5.93 4.06 -12.87
CA GLY A 224 4.77 4.04 -13.77
C GLY A 224 4.05 5.39 -13.99
N ASP A 225 3.96 6.25 -12.96
CA ASP A 225 3.44 7.62 -13.07
C ASP A 225 4.22 8.46 -14.11
N ASP A 226 5.54 8.27 -14.20
CA ASP A 226 6.40 9.05 -15.10
C ASP A 226 6.25 8.58 -16.55
N PHE A 227 5.95 7.29 -16.76
CA PHE A 227 5.57 6.72 -18.06
C PHE A 227 4.18 7.20 -18.48
N ASP A 228 3.21 7.26 -17.56
CA ASP A 228 1.88 7.85 -17.82
C ASP A 228 2.00 9.32 -18.21
N ASN A 229 2.82 10.09 -17.52
CA ASN A 229 3.07 11.50 -17.82
C ASN A 229 3.63 11.74 -19.23
N ARG A 230 4.42 10.82 -19.80
CA ARG A 230 4.84 10.91 -21.22
C ARG A 230 3.67 10.75 -22.18
N LEU A 231 2.79 9.79 -21.90
CA LEU A 231 1.62 9.51 -22.72
C LEU A 231 0.55 10.61 -22.59
N ILE A 232 0.31 11.13 -21.39
CA ILE A 232 -0.57 12.28 -21.13
C ILE A 232 -0.12 13.51 -21.91
N ASN A 233 1.18 13.85 -21.88
CA ASN A 233 1.69 14.99 -22.61
C ASN A 233 1.58 14.81 -24.13
N PHE A 234 1.93 13.63 -24.65
CA PHE A 234 1.74 13.31 -26.06
C PHE A 234 0.27 13.46 -26.51
N LEU A 235 -0.67 12.86 -25.77
CA LEU A 235 -2.11 12.98 -26.05
C LEU A 235 -2.61 14.43 -26.01
N ALA A 236 -2.18 15.20 -25.00
CA ALA A 236 -2.54 16.61 -24.88
C ALA A 236 -1.95 17.47 -26.02
N ASP A 237 -0.71 17.19 -26.43
CA ASP A 237 -0.03 17.93 -27.49
C ASP A 237 -0.60 17.60 -28.88
N GLU A 238 -0.95 16.34 -29.18
CA GLU A 238 -1.67 16.02 -30.43
C GLU A 238 -3.07 16.68 -30.45
N PHE A 239 -3.84 16.56 -29.37
CA PHE A 239 -5.15 17.22 -29.27
C PHE A 239 -5.06 18.74 -29.46
N LYS A 240 -4.02 19.36 -28.90
CA LYS A 240 -3.75 20.80 -29.02
C LYS A 240 -3.36 21.21 -30.43
N LYS A 241 -2.63 20.39 -31.19
CA LYS A 241 -2.34 20.66 -32.61
C LYS A 241 -3.62 20.68 -33.45
N GLU A 242 -4.53 19.74 -33.21
CA GLU A 242 -5.77 19.60 -33.98
C GLU A 242 -6.84 20.63 -33.57
N ASN A 243 -6.99 20.89 -32.27
CA ASN A 243 -8.11 21.66 -31.72
C ASN A 243 -7.72 23.02 -31.14
N SER A 244 -6.42 23.35 -31.07
CA SER A 244 -5.89 24.57 -30.43
C SER A 244 -6.23 24.74 -28.93
N ILE A 245 -6.66 23.66 -28.26
CA ILE A 245 -7.05 23.64 -26.85
C ILE A 245 -6.06 22.76 -26.08
N ASP A 246 -5.58 23.23 -24.93
CA ASP A 246 -4.66 22.48 -24.07
C ASP A 246 -5.43 21.80 -22.92
N LEU A 247 -5.65 20.49 -23.04
CA LEU A 247 -6.41 19.71 -22.05
C LEU A 247 -5.78 19.72 -20.65
N ARG A 248 -4.50 20.06 -20.51
CA ARG A 248 -3.82 20.16 -19.19
C ARG A 248 -4.32 21.34 -18.35
N GLN A 249 -5.00 22.31 -18.95
CA GLN A 249 -5.57 23.46 -18.23
C GLN A 249 -6.95 23.17 -17.62
N ASP A 250 -7.64 22.13 -18.08
CA ASP A 250 -8.91 21.66 -17.55
C ASP A 250 -8.67 20.46 -16.63
N LYS A 251 -8.97 20.61 -15.33
CA LYS A 251 -8.71 19.55 -14.34
C LYS A 251 -9.56 18.28 -14.55
N MET A 252 -10.76 18.39 -15.11
CA MET A 252 -11.60 17.22 -15.40
C MET A 252 -11.11 16.51 -16.67
N ALA A 253 -10.77 17.28 -17.71
CA ALA A 253 -10.19 16.71 -18.92
C ALA A 253 -8.84 16.04 -18.65
N LEU A 254 -7.96 16.68 -17.88
CA LEU A 254 -6.66 16.12 -17.47
C LEU A 254 -6.81 14.82 -16.68
N GLN A 255 -7.77 14.73 -15.74
CA GLN A 255 -7.99 13.50 -14.98
C GLN A 255 -8.45 12.35 -15.89
N ARG A 256 -9.41 12.61 -16.81
CA ARG A 256 -9.83 11.62 -17.82
C ARG A 256 -8.70 11.22 -18.74
N LEU A 257 -7.81 12.16 -19.06
CA LEU A 257 -6.61 11.91 -19.87
C LEU A 257 -5.59 11.02 -19.14
N LYS A 258 -5.41 11.23 -17.82
CA LYS A 258 -4.55 10.38 -16.98
C LYS A 258 -5.06 8.94 -16.93
N GLU A 259 -6.34 8.72 -16.68
CA GLU A 259 -6.91 7.37 -16.62
C GLU A 259 -6.86 6.66 -17.98
N ALA A 260 -7.12 7.39 -19.07
CA ALA A 260 -6.98 6.85 -20.42
C ALA A 260 -5.52 6.50 -20.79
N ALA A 261 -4.56 7.32 -20.33
CA ALA A 261 -3.14 7.05 -20.51
C ALA A 261 -2.67 5.82 -19.71
N GLU A 262 -3.02 5.73 -18.42
CA GLU A 262 -2.72 4.55 -17.59
C GLU A 262 -3.27 3.27 -18.22
N LYS A 263 -4.54 3.31 -18.67
CA LYS A 263 -5.19 2.20 -19.36
C LYS A 263 -4.46 1.83 -20.67
N ALA A 264 -4.15 2.81 -21.51
CA ALA A 264 -3.44 2.59 -22.77
C ALA A 264 -2.04 2.00 -22.56
N LYS A 265 -1.29 2.45 -21.54
CA LYS A 265 -0.01 1.86 -21.13
C LYS A 265 -0.16 0.38 -20.76
N HIS A 266 -1.17 0.04 -19.98
CA HIS A 266 -1.43 -1.36 -19.59
C HIS A 266 -1.82 -2.22 -20.80
N GLU A 267 -2.73 -1.74 -21.66
CA GLU A 267 -3.12 -2.44 -22.89
C GLU A 267 -1.95 -2.66 -23.85
N LEU A 268 -1.05 -1.68 -24.00
CA LEU A 268 0.16 -1.80 -24.82
C LEU A 268 1.18 -2.81 -24.28
N SER A 269 1.04 -3.27 -23.04
CA SER A 269 1.88 -4.35 -22.50
C SER A 269 1.51 -5.72 -23.09
N SER A 270 0.24 -5.94 -23.45
CA SER A 270 -0.23 -7.15 -24.17
C SER A 270 -0.37 -6.93 -25.67
N SER A 271 -0.93 -5.79 -26.09
CA SER A 271 -1.30 -5.47 -27.47
C SER A 271 -0.23 -4.64 -28.18
N THR A 272 -0.15 -4.75 -29.51
CA THR A 272 0.78 -3.94 -30.33
C THR A 272 0.25 -2.53 -30.63
N GLU A 273 -1.04 -2.29 -30.46
CA GLU A 273 -1.71 -1.00 -30.57
C GLU A 273 -2.90 -0.89 -29.61
N THR A 274 -3.33 0.33 -29.32
CA THR A 274 -4.56 0.69 -28.60
C THR A 274 -5.15 1.99 -29.20
N GLU A 275 -6.42 2.28 -28.89
CA GLU A 275 -7.14 3.49 -29.28
C GLU A 275 -7.59 4.26 -28.04
N VAL A 276 -7.03 5.46 -27.83
CA VAL A 276 -7.47 6.39 -26.79
C VAL A 276 -8.68 7.15 -27.34
N ASN A 277 -9.87 6.75 -26.91
CA ASN A 277 -11.15 7.35 -27.30
C ASN A 277 -11.84 8.01 -26.09
N LEU A 278 -11.78 9.33 -26.02
CA LEU A 278 -12.45 10.16 -25.02
C LEU A 278 -13.49 11.08 -25.72
N PRO A 279 -14.75 10.63 -25.83
CA PRO A 279 -15.84 11.47 -26.31
C PRO A 279 -16.15 12.57 -25.29
N PHE A 280 -16.66 13.70 -25.78
CA PHE A 280 -16.97 14.90 -24.98
C PHE A 280 -15.86 15.28 -23.98
N ILE A 281 -14.58 15.32 -24.43
CA ILE A 281 -13.44 15.58 -23.55
C ILE A 281 -13.33 17.06 -23.13
N THR A 282 -13.81 17.95 -23.99
CA THR A 282 -13.96 19.40 -23.73
C THR A 282 -14.95 19.98 -24.77
N ALA A 283 -15.16 21.29 -24.79
CA ALA A 283 -15.99 21.98 -25.79
C ALA A 283 -15.42 23.36 -26.18
N ASP A 284 -15.72 23.81 -27.39
CA ASP A 284 -15.42 25.17 -27.87
C ASP A 284 -16.68 25.87 -28.40
N GLN A 285 -16.51 27.04 -29.03
CA GLN A 285 -17.60 27.80 -29.65
C GLN A 285 -18.29 27.07 -30.81
N ASN A 286 -17.66 26.03 -31.36
CA ASN A 286 -18.17 25.18 -32.44
C ASN A 286 -18.84 23.89 -31.91
N GLY A 287 -18.81 23.65 -30.60
CA GLY A 287 -19.45 22.53 -29.92
C GLY A 287 -18.49 21.58 -29.20
N PRO A 288 -18.97 20.40 -28.78
CA PRO A 288 -18.14 19.43 -28.07
C PRO A 288 -17.00 18.87 -28.91
N LYS A 289 -15.87 18.57 -28.26
CA LYS A 289 -14.69 17.96 -28.86
C LYS A 289 -14.46 16.56 -28.32
N HIS A 290 -13.75 15.76 -29.10
CA HIS A 290 -13.46 14.36 -28.81
C HIS A 290 -11.98 14.12 -29.08
N LEU A 291 -11.32 13.33 -28.24
CA LEU A 291 -9.99 12.80 -28.53
C LEU A 291 -10.18 11.37 -29.04
N ASN A 292 -9.78 11.09 -30.27
CA ASN A 292 -9.64 9.73 -30.78
C ASN A 292 -8.24 9.63 -31.40
N LEU A 293 -7.36 8.87 -30.74
CA LEU A 293 -5.98 8.68 -31.20
C LEU A 293 -5.55 7.23 -31.05
N LYS A 294 -5.07 6.63 -32.14
CA LYS A 294 -4.43 5.32 -32.13
C LYS A 294 -2.94 5.44 -31.78
N ILE A 295 -2.47 4.56 -30.90
CA ILE A 295 -1.09 4.55 -30.40
C ILE A 295 -0.55 3.12 -30.51
N SER A 296 0.62 2.96 -31.14
CA SER A 296 1.32 1.68 -31.19
C SER A 296 2.30 1.53 -30.02
N ARG A 297 2.59 0.28 -29.65
CA ARG A 297 3.61 -0.05 -28.63
C ARG A 297 4.97 0.57 -29.00
N ALA A 298 5.38 0.44 -30.26
CA ALA A 298 6.62 1.01 -30.76
C ALA A 298 6.67 2.55 -30.60
N ARG A 299 5.54 3.24 -30.76
CA ARG A 299 5.47 4.69 -30.50
C ARG A 299 5.57 5.02 -29.02
N PHE A 300 4.91 4.23 -28.16
CA PHE A 300 5.05 4.38 -26.70
C PHE A 300 6.48 4.13 -26.23
N GLU A 301 7.12 3.04 -26.67
CA GLU A 301 8.52 2.72 -26.38
C GLU A 301 9.47 3.86 -26.77
N GLN A 302 9.28 4.49 -27.94
CA GLN A 302 10.05 5.68 -28.35
C GLN A 302 9.88 6.88 -27.41
N MET A 303 8.71 7.04 -26.77
CA MET A 303 8.42 8.18 -25.88
C MET A 303 8.94 8.01 -24.46
N VAL A 304 9.28 6.78 -24.07
CA VAL A 304 9.74 6.43 -22.72
C VAL A 304 11.13 5.79 -22.69
N ASP A 305 11.84 5.65 -23.82
CA ASP A 305 13.16 5.01 -23.87
C ASP A 305 14.15 5.68 -22.90
N ASP A 306 14.12 7.00 -22.71
CA ASP A 306 14.97 7.68 -21.72
C ASP A 306 14.67 7.26 -20.26
N LEU A 307 13.41 6.94 -19.94
CA LEU A 307 13.01 6.38 -18.65
C LEU A 307 13.47 4.92 -18.50
N VAL A 308 13.41 4.14 -19.58
CA VAL A 308 13.89 2.75 -19.62
C VAL A 308 15.42 2.71 -19.45
N GLN A 309 16.17 3.56 -20.17
CA GLN A 309 17.63 3.62 -20.07
C GLN A 309 18.10 4.10 -18.68
N ARG A 310 17.35 5.00 -18.01
CA ARG A 310 17.63 5.44 -16.62
C ARG A 310 17.72 4.26 -15.64
N CYS A 311 16.98 3.17 -15.86
CA CYS A 311 17.03 1.99 -14.99
C CYS A 311 18.40 1.29 -15.01
N LEU A 312 19.16 1.38 -16.11
CA LEU A 312 20.44 0.67 -16.26
C LEU A 312 21.62 1.30 -15.49
N GLY A 313 21.50 2.56 -15.05
CA GLY A 313 22.53 3.21 -14.22
C GLY A 313 22.66 2.53 -12.86
N PRO A 314 21.60 2.55 -12.03
CA PRO A 314 21.57 1.86 -10.74
C PRO A 314 21.93 0.37 -10.83
N CYS A 315 21.52 -0.33 -11.90
CA CYS A 315 21.88 -1.75 -12.07
C CYS A 315 23.39 -1.99 -12.20
N ARG A 316 24.12 -1.08 -12.88
CA ARG A 316 25.59 -1.16 -12.99
C ARG A 316 26.27 -0.82 -11.67
N ASP A 317 25.75 0.18 -10.97
CA ASP A 317 26.31 0.62 -9.69
C ASP A 317 26.08 -0.44 -8.59
N ALA A 318 24.90 -1.07 -8.54
CA ALA A 318 24.63 -2.18 -7.63
C ALA A 318 25.55 -3.38 -7.88
N LEU A 319 25.66 -3.87 -9.12
CA LEU A 319 26.59 -4.96 -9.47
C LEU A 319 28.04 -4.64 -9.06
N LYS A 320 28.50 -3.42 -9.34
CA LYS A 320 29.83 -2.93 -8.97
C LYS A 320 30.04 -2.88 -7.46
N ASP A 321 29.06 -2.37 -6.72
CA ASP A 321 29.11 -2.28 -5.25
C ASP A 321 29.10 -3.67 -4.59
N ALA A 322 28.32 -4.61 -5.13
CA ALA A 322 28.33 -6.02 -4.73
C ALA A 322 29.59 -6.80 -5.17
N GLY A 323 30.52 -6.16 -5.90
CA GLY A 323 31.76 -6.78 -6.36
C GLY A 323 31.57 -7.89 -7.39
N CYS A 324 30.47 -7.87 -8.15
CA CYS A 324 30.10 -8.92 -9.10
C CYS A 324 29.78 -8.37 -10.50
N SER A 325 29.62 -9.27 -11.47
CA SER A 325 29.18 -8.95 -12.82
C SER A 325 27.80 -9.53 -13.10
N ALA A 326 27.15 -9.03 -14.15
CA ALA A 326 25.87 -9.55 -14.64
C ALA A 326 25.85 -11.07 -14.88
N LYS A 327 27.00 -11.70 -15.15
CA LYS A 327 27.13 -13.15 -15.37
C LYS A 327 27.16 -13.97 -14.09
N ASP A 328 27.48 -13.33 -12.96
CA ASP A 328 27.55 -13.95 -11.64
C ASP A 328 26.18 -13.90 -10.91
N ILE A 329 25.13 -13.46 -11.63
CA ILE A 329 23.74 -13.48 -11.16
C ILE A 329 23.08 -14.77 -11.66
N ASP A 330 22.58 -15.56 -10.73
CA ASP A 330 21.88 -16.81 -10.97
C ASP A 330 20.44 -16.57 -11.42
N GLU A 331 19.71 -15.68 -10.75
CA GLU A 331 18.29 -15.42 -11.06
C GLU A 331 17.98 -13.91 -11.00
N VAL A 332 17.08 -13.45 -11.87
CA VAL A 332 16.65 -12.04 -11.93
C VAL A 332 15.15 -11.97 -11.66
N ILE A 333 14.76 -11.32 -10.57
CA ILE A 333 13.39 -11.27 -10.07
C ILE A 333 12.77 -9.92 -10.46
N LEU A 334 11.64 -9.94 -11.17
CA LEU A 334 10.90 -8.73 -11.51
C LEU A 334 9.82 -8.45 -10.45
N VAL A 335 9.79 -7.21 -9.98
CA VAL A 335 8.84 -6.72 -8.97
C VAL A 335 8.22 -5.40 -9.45
N GLY A 336 6.97 -5.14 -9.07
CA GLY A 336 6.25 -3.93 -9.46
C GLY A 336 5.64 -3.99 -10.86
N GLY A 337 4.38 -3.55 -10.98
CA GLY A 337 3.58 -3.70 -12.20
C GLY A 337 4.14 -3.06 -13.47
N MET A 338 5.07 -2.09 -13.39
CA MET A 338 5.69 -1.47 -14.58
C MET A 338 6.68 -2.43 -15.28
N THR A 339 7.19 -3.45 -14.58
CA THR A 339 7.98 -4.54 -15.18
C THR A 339 7.18 -5.44 -16.12
N ARG A 340 5.86 -5.30 -16.17
CA ARG A 340 4.99 -5.97 -17.16
C ARG A 340 5.17 -5.40 -18.58
N MET A 341 5.81 -4.24 -18.76
CA MET A 341 6.13 -3.68 -20.07
C MET A 341 7.17 -4.54 -20.81
N PRO A 342 6.88 -5.04 -22.03
CA PRO A 342 7.80 -5.91 -22.77
C PRO A 342 9.20 -5.33 -22.97
N LYS A 343 9.32 -4.01 -23.17
CA LYS A 343 10.61 -3.32 -23.32
C LYS A 343 11.47 -3.33 -22.05
N ILE A 344 10.85 -3.31 -20.86
CA ILE A 344 11.56 -3.48 -19.58
C ILE A 344 12.10 -4.91 -19.47
N GLN A 345 11.27 -5.91 -19.74
CA GLN A 345 11.69 -7.32 -19.71
C GLN A 345 12.83 -7.59 -20.71
N GLN A 346 12.73 -7.00 -21.93
CA GLN A 346 13.79 -7.06 -22.92
C GLN A 346 15.09 -6.45 -22.40
N ILE A 347 15.08 -5.22 -21.88
CA ILE A 347 16.33 -4.54 -21.49
C ILE A 347 16.98 -5.19 -20.26
N VAL A 348 16.18 -5.71 -19.33
CA VAL A 348 16.66 -6.49 -18.18
C VAL A 348 17.32 -7.78 -18.68
N LYS A 349 16.69 -8.51 -19.61
CA LYS A 349 17.26 -9.71 -20.23
C LYS A 349 18.56 -9.40 -21.00
N GLU A 350 18.61 -8.31 -21.74
CA GLU A 350 19.82 -7.88 -22.48
C GLU A 350 20.96 -7.47 -21.54
N PHE A 351 20.64 -6.85 -20.39
CA PHE A 351 21.61 -6.40 -19.40
C PHE A 351 22.19 -7.56 -18.56
N PHE A 352 21.34 -8.42 -18.01
CA PHE A 352 21.76 -9.57 -17.19
C PHE A 352 22.15 -10.80 -18.03
N GLY A 353 21.78 -10.85 -19.31
CA GLY A 353 22.06 -11.98 -20.21
C GLY A 353 21.21 -13.22 -19.94
N LYS A 354 20.13 -13.11 -19.15
CA LYS A 354 19.27 -14.21 -18.71
C LYS A 354 17.79 -13.82 -18.75
N GLU A 355 16.92 -14.81 -18.95
CA GLU A 355 15.47 -14.60 -18.82
C GLU A 355 15.12 -14.29 -17.35
N PRO A 356 14.33 -13.25 -17.06
CA PRO A 356 13.84 -13.01 -15.71
C PRO A 356 12.90 -14.11 -15.22
N HIS A 357 12.91 -14.33 -13.92
CA HIS A 357 12.14 -15.35 -13.22
C HIS A 357 10.62 -15.11 -13.35
N LYS A 358 9.85 -16.19 -13.52
CA LYS A 358 8.40 -16.15 -13.80
C LYS A 358 7.51 -16.78 -12.73
N GLY A 359 8.08 -17.38 -11.69
CA GLY A 359 7.35 -18.02 -10.59
C GLY A 359 6.81 -17.06 -9.53
N VAL A 360 7.19 -15.77 -9.56
CA VAL A 360 6.67 -14.75 -8.65
C VAL A 360 5.63 -13.85 -9.33
N ASN A 361 4.63 -13.41 -8.58
CA ASN A 361 3.68 -12.39 -9.04
C ASN A 361 4.21 -10.99 -8.64
N PRO A 362 4.58 -10.12 -9.60
CA PRO A 362 5.23 -8.83 -9.31
C PRO A 362 4.35 -7.85 -8.53
N ASP A 363 3.03 -8.07 -8.46
CA ASP A 363 2.08 -7.21 -7.73
C ASP A 363 1.73 -7.75 -6.31
N GLU A 364 2.28 -8.90 -5.92
CA GLU A 364 1.96 -9.59 -4.64
C GLU A 364 3.21 -10.01 -3.84
N VAL A 365 4.33 -10.27 -4.51
CA VAL A 365 5.56 -10.84 -3.92
C VAL A 365 6.12 -10.03 -2.74
N VAL A 366 5.96 -8.70 -2.76
CA VAL A 366 6.39 -7.79 -1.69
C VAL A 366 5.55 -7.98 -0.41
N ALA A 367 4.22 -8.05 -0.53
CA ALA A 367 3.34 -8.28 0.62
C ALA A 367 3.54 -9.68 1.23
N ILE A 368 3.71 -10.69 0.37
CA ILE A 368 4.08 -12.07 0.77
C ILE A 368 5.36 -12.05 1.62
N GLY A 369 6.41 -11.36 1.16
CA GLY A 369 7.66 -11.18 1.89
C GLY A 369 7.51 -10.49 3.24
N ALA A 370 6.68 -9.45 3.31
CA ALA A 370 6.37 -8.76 4.56
C ALA A 370 5.64 -9.67 5.56
N ALA A 371 4.75 -10.55 5.08
CA ALA A 371 4.08 -11.54 5.92
C ALA A 371 5.03 -12.62 6.44
N ILE A 372 5.94 -13.13 5.60
CA ILE A 372 7.02 -14.04 6.00
C ILE A 372 7.87 -13.39 7.11
N GLN A 373 8.27 -12.13 6.92
CA GLN A 373 9.02 -11.38 7.94
C GLN A 373 8.21 -11.23 9.25
N GLY A 374 6.89 -11.07 9.18
CA GLY A 374 6.01 -11.10 10.35
C GLY A 374 6.05 -12.46 11.08
N GLY A 375 5.98 -13.56 10.32
CA GLY A 375 6.12 -14.93 10.84
C GLY A 375 7.49 -15.19 11.49
N VAL A 376 8.58 -14.67 10.93
CA VAL A 376 9.93 -14.73 11.54
C VAL A 376 9.96 -14.00 12.88
N LEU A 377 9.31 -12.83 12.99
CA LEU A 377 9.27 -12.05 14.23
C LEU A 377 8.41 -12.68 15.34
N LYS A 378 7.43 -13.53 14.99
CA LYS A 378 6.65 -14.33 15.96
C LYS A 378 7.25 -15.71 16.24
N GLY A 379 8.20 -16.17 15.43
CA GLY A 379 8.82 -17.49 15.53
C GLY A 379 8.04 -18.62 14.84
N ASP A 380 7.03 -18.26 14.02
CA ASP A 380 6.25 -19.19 13.19
C ASP A 380 7.10 -19.69 12.01
N VAL A 381 7.91 -18.80 11.43
CA VAL A 381 8.93 -19.12 10.42
C VAL A 381 10.29 -19.20 11.13
N LYS A 382 10.98 -20.33 10.95
CA LYS A 382 12.27 -20.63 11.59
C LYS A 382 13.41 -20.64 10.58
N ASP A 383 14.63 -20.58 11.10
CA ASP A 383 15.87 -20.76 10.34
C ASP A 383 16.05 -19.74 9.19
N VAL A 384 15.39 -18.58 9.28
CA VAL A 384 15.56 -17.44 8.36
C VAL A 384 16.38 -16.34 9.05
N LEU A 385 17.52 -15.98 8.46
CA LEU A 385 18.38 -14.87 8.90
C LEU A 385 18.46 -13.79 7.83
N LEU A 386 17.94 -12.59 8.15
CA LEU A 386 17.95 -11.45 7.24
C LEU A 386 19.07 -10.45 7.59
N LEU A 387 20.01 -10.27 6.67
CA LEU A 387 21.12 -9.31 6.74
C LEU A 387 20.90 -8.22 5.68
N ASP A 388 20.31 -7.10 6.10
CA ASP A 388 20.02 -5.94 5.25
C ASP A 388 21.19 -4.92 5.31
N VAL A 389 21.15 -3.85 4.51
CA VAL A 389 22.21 -2.83 4.44
C VAL A 389 21.69 -1.38 4.51
N THR A 390 22.55 -0.43 4.89
CA THR A 390 22.24 1.00 4.68
C THR A 390 22.42 1.40 3.20
N PRO A 391 21.44 2.04 2.53
CA PRO A 391 21.53 2.39 1.11
C PRO A 391 22.47 3.57 0.82
N LEU A 392 22.82 4.36 1.83
CA LEU A 392 23.63 5.58 1.72
C LEU A 392 24.67 5.65 2.84
N SER A 393 25.82 6.24 2.53
CA SER A 393 26.88 6.47 3.51
C SER A 393 26.45 7.49 4.57
N LEU A 394 26.91 7.27 5.79
CA LEU A 394 26.69 8.16 6.94
C LEU A 394 28.03 8.72 7.40
N GLY A 395 28.03 10.01 7.73
CA GLY A 395 29.25 10.73 8.09
C GLY A 395 28.98 12.02 8.85
N ILE A 396 30.07 12.74 9.14
CA ILE A 396 30.02 14.07 9.75
C ILE A 396 30.75 15.11 8.91
N GLU A 397 30.35 16.37 9.06
CA GLU A 397 31.12 17.49 8.53
C GLU A 397 32.42 17.67 9.32
N THR A 398 33.55 17.75 8.62
CA THR A 398 34.85 18.07 9.18
C THR A 398 35.40 19.39 8.62
N LEU A 399 36.53 19.84 9.17
CA LEU A 399 37.16 21.11 8.81
C LEU A 399 37.35 21.25 7.29
N GLY A 400 36.88 22.37 6.73
CA GLY A 400 36.86 22.61 5.28
C GLY A 400 35.52 22.33 4.59
N GLY A 401 34.50 21.90 5.33
CA GLY A 401 33.18 21.59 4.77
C GLY A 401 33.15 20.28 4.00
N VAL A 402 33.98 19.32 4.41
CA VAL A 402 34.10 17.98 3.79
C VAL A 402 33.24 17.00 4.58
N MET A 403 32.57 16.07 3.90
CA MET A 403 31.90 14.94 4.53
C MET A 403 32.92 13.84 4.81
N THR A 404 33.23 13.58 6.08
CA THR A 404 33.98 12.38 6.49
C THR A 404 32.98 11.27 6.78
N LYS A 405 32.99 10.23 5.96
CA LYS A 405 32.17 9.03 6.13
C LYS A 405 32.70 8.17 7.27
N LEU A 406 31.80 7.60 8.08
CA LEU A 406 32.11 6.64 9.16
C LEU A 406 31.49 5.26 8.87
N ILE A 407 30.36 5.24 8.18
CA ILE A 407 29.71 4.02 7.67
C ILE A 407 29.47 4.25 6.18
N GLU A 408 30.10 3.44 5.32
CA GLU A 408 29.88 3.50 3.87
C GLU A 408 28.50 2.89 3.51
N ARG A 409 27.95 3.30 2.37
CA ARG A 409 26.78 2.63 1.78
C ARG A 409 27.02 1.12 1.59
N ASN A 410 25.95 0.35 1.60
CA ASN A 410 25.94 -1.11 1.56
C ASN A 410 26.62 -1.79 2.77
N THR A 411 26.92 -1.06 3.85
CA THR A 411 27.32 -1.71 5.12
C THR A 411 26.11 -2.44 5.72
N THR A 412 26.28 -3.73 6.06
CA THR A 412 25.28 -4.57 6.74
C THR A 412 24.79 -3.93 8.04
N ILE A 413 23.49 -4.02 8.32
CA ILE A 413 22.84 -3.51 9.53
C ILE A 413 22.17 -4.66 10.32
N PRO A 414 22.11 -4.59 11.67
CA PRO A 414 22.59 -3.50 12.54
C PRO A 414 24.12 -3.42 12.61
N THR A 415 24.65 -2.20 12.83
CA THR A 415 26.11 -1.98 12.86
C THR A 415 26.50 -0.76 13.67
N ARG A 416 27.69 -0.80 14.27
CA ARG A 416 28.24 0.28 15.08
C ARG A 416 29.69 0.60 14.66
N LYS A 417 29.98 1.88 14.47
CA LYS A 417 31.32 2.41 14.14
C LYS A 417 31.64 3.62 15.02
N SER A 418 32.87 3.70 15.49
CA SER A 418 33.36 4.81 16.32
C SER A 418 34.67 5.33 15.73
N GLN A 419 34.84 6.65 15.70
CA GLN A 419 36.07 7.30 15.23
C GLN A 419 36.39 8.52 16.09
N VAL A 420 37.66 8.70 16.43
CA VAL A 420 38.14 9.82 17.25
C VAL A 420 38.49 11.02 16.36
N PHE A 421 37.87 12.14 16.68
CA PHE A 421 38.12 13.47 16.14
C PHE A 421 38.71 14.39 17.23
N SER A 422 38.99 15.65 16.88
CA SER A 422 39.51 16.65 17.81
C SER A 422 39.00 18.06 17.46
N THR A 423 39.16 19.00 18.40
CA THR A 423 38.92 20.43 18.18
C THR A 423 39.75 20.99 17.01
N ALA A 424 39.13 21.91 16.27
CA ALA A 424 39.72 22.60 15.12
C ALA A 424 40.41 23.92 15.50
N ALA A 425 40.09 24.48 16.68
CA ALA A 425 40.65 25.73 17.20
C ALA A 425 41.17 25.58 18.64
N ASP A 426 42.12 26.43 19.02
CA ASP A 426 42.67 26.47 20.37
C ASP A 426 41.61 26.95 21.38
N ASN A 427 41.56 26.31 22.55
CA ASN A 427 40.62 26.61 23.64
C ASN A 427 39.13 26.54 23.23
N GLN A 428 38.81 25.76 22.21
CA GLN A 428 37.45 25.56 21.71
C GLN A 428 36.56 24.92 22.81
N PRO A 429 35.53 25.63 23.33
CA PRO A 429 34.77 25.18 24.51
C PRO A 429 33.66 24.16 24.19
N ALA A 430 33.33 24.00 22.91
CA ALA A 430 32.33 23.04 22.43
C ALA A 430 32.67 22.57 21.01
N VAL A 431 32.34 21.32 20.69
CA VAL A 431 32.48 20.75 19.34
C VAL A 431 31.09 20.53 18.75
N SER A 432 30.84 21.15 17.60
CA SER A 432 29.61 20.97 16.84
C SER A 432 29.74 19.73 15.94
N ILE A 433 28.81 18.80 16.08
CA ILE A 433 28.72 17.57 15.28
C ILE A 433 27.54 17.75 14.33
N HIS A 434 27.84 17.85 13.04
CA HIS A 434 26.84 17.91 11.98
C HIS A 434 26.83 16.58 11.25
N VAL A 435 25.72 15.85 11.36
CA VAL A 435 25.52 14.49 10.84
C VAL A 435 24.89 14.55 9.46
N LEU A 436 25.43 13.81 8.50
CA LEU A 436 25.00 13.79 7.10
C LEU A 436 24.83 12.37 6.54
N GLN A 437 24.02 12.28 5.50
CA GLN A 437 23.82 11.09 4.68
C GLN A 437 24.01 11.43 3.19
N GLY A 438 24.79 10.62 2.48
CA GLY A 438 25.01 10.78 1.03
C GLY A 438 26.42 10.42 0.57
N GLU A 439 26.65 10.58 -0.74
CA GLU A 439 27.86 10.13 -1.44
C GLU A 439 28.73 11.29 -1.99
N ARG A 440 28.45 12.54 -1.62
CA ARG A 440 29.17 13.72 -2.13
C ARG A 440 30.31 14.07 -1.19
N GLU A 441 31.43 14.54 -1.74
CA GLU A 441 32.61 14.91 -0.95
C GLU A 441 32.37 16.13 -0.03
N MET A 442 31.54 17.08 -0.46
CA MET A 442 31.28 18.32 0.27
C MET A 442 30.03 18.18 1.17
N SER A 443 30.12 18.64 2.41
CA SER A 443 29.02 18.57 3.39
C SER A 443 27.71 19.18 2.87
N GLY A 444 27.80 20.37 2.25
CA GLY A 444 26.66 21.11 1.71
C GLY A 444 25.92 20.44 0.55
N ASP A 445 26.52 19.43 -0.11
CA ASP A 445 25.91 18.66 -1.20
C ASP A 445 25.14 17.42 -0.71
N ASN A 446 25.22 17.10 0.59
CA ASN A 446 24.62 15.91 1.20
C ASN A 446 23.38 16.25 2.05
N LYS A 447 22.62 15.23 2.41
CA LYS A 447 21.45 15.38 3.28
C LYS A 447 21.90 15.55 4.73
N THR A 448 21.74 16.74 5.31
CA THR A 448 21.78 16.91 6.77
C THR A 448 20.73 16.03 7.45
N LEU A 449 21.17 15.19 8.39
CA LEU A 449 20.29 14.43 9.28
C LEU A 449 20.06 15.14 10.62
N GLY A 450 21.11 15.78 11.18
CA GLY A 450 21.02 16.45 12.47
C GLY A 450 22.27 17.25 12.83
N ARG A 451 22.16 18.10 13.85
CA ARG A 451 23.27 18.85 14.44
C ARG A 451 23.14 18.88 15.95
N PHE A 452 24.25 18.69 16.66
CA PHE A 452 24.31 18.79 18.12
C PHE A 452 25.68 19.26 18.58
N GLU A 453 25.78 19.81 19.79
CA GLU A 453 27.03 20.31 20.35
C GLU A 453 27.43 19.53 21.61
N LEU A 454 28.66 19.03 21.62
CA LEU A 454 29.32 18.52 22.81
C LEU A 454 29.98 19.69 23.54
N VAL A 455 29.34 20.15 24.62
CA VAL A 455 29.71 21.38 25.35
C VAL A 455 30.57 21.12 26.59
N GLY A 456 31.40 22.12 26.93
CA GLY A 456 32.22 22.11 28.13
C GLY A 456 33.49 21.27 27.98
N ILE A 457 34.09 21.30 26.78
CA ILE A 457 35.43 20.80 26.52
C ILE A 457 36.45 21.68 27.27
N PRO A 458 37.44 21.11 27.98
CA PRO A 458 38.47 21.90 28.66
C PRO A 458 39.31 22.74 27.69
N ALA A 459 39.80 23.89 28.17
CA ALA A 459 40.70 24.74 27.41
C ALA A 459 42.03 24.02 27.13
N ALA A 460 42.26 23.67 25.87
CA ALA A 460 43.44 22.97 25.38
C ALA A 460 43.82 23.45 23.97
N PRO A 461 45.08 23.28 23.53
CA PRO A 461 45.46 23.48 22.13
C PRO A 461 44.62 22.62 21.17
N ARG A 462 44.40 23.11 19.95
CA ARG A 462 43.76 22.34 18.87
C ARG A 462 44.51 21.02 18.64
N GLY A 463 43.79 19.96 18.31
CA GLY A 463 44.37 18.63 18.14
C GLY A 463 44.56 17.83 19.44
N MET A 464 44.31 18.40 20.63
CA MET A 464 44.52 17.71 21.92
C MET A 464 43.26 17.01 22.48
N PRO A 465 42.05 17.61 22.52
CA PRO A 465 40.85 16.94 23.00
C PRO A 465 40.45 15.78 22.09
N GLN A 466 40.20 14.60 22.67
CA GLN A 466 39.83 13.40 21.91
C GLN A 466 38.32 13.18 21.95
N ILE A 467 37.65 13.50 20.85
CA ILE A 467 36.20 13.41 20.71
C ILE A 467 35.85 12.15 19.92
N GLU A 468 35.50 11.06 20.60
CA GLU A 468 34.98 9.85 19.96
C GLU A 468 33.55 10.10 19.48
N VAL A 469 33.34 10.03 18.16
CA VAL A 469 32.01 10.06 17.55
C VAL A 469 31.63 8.64 17.17
N THR A 470 30.49 8.17 17.67
CA THR A 470 29.94 6.83 17.43
C THR A 470 28.65 6.93 16.63
N PHE A 471 28.54 6.14 15.56
CA PHE A 471 27.31 5.86 14.83
C PHE A 471 26.86 4.44 15.13
N ASP A 472 25.57 4.26 15.41
CA ASP A 472 24.93 2.99 15.72
C ASP A 472 23.60 2.90 14.96
N ILE A 473 23.51 1.97 13.99
CA ILE A 473 22.34 1.76 13.14
C ILE A 473 21.62 0.48 13.59
N ASP A 474 20.32 0.58 13.84
CA ASP A 474 19.48 -0.56 14.22
C ASP A 474 19.00 -1.40 13.02
N ALA A 475 18.27 -2.49 13.29
CA ALA A 475 17.74 -3.41 12.27
C ALA A 475 16.58 -2.84 11.41
N ASN A 476 16.11 -1.62 11.69
CA ASN A 476 15.18 -0.85 10.87
C ASN A 476 15.90 0.22 10.00
N GLY A 477 17.22 0.39 10.18
CA GLY A 477 18.02 1.44 9.55
C GLY A 477 18.05 2.76 10.33
N ILE A 478 17.53 2.82 11.55
CA ILE A 478 17.46 4.06 12.36
C ILE A 478 18.82 4.35 12.97
N VAL A 479 19.29 5.59 12.81
CA VAL A 479 20.65 6.01 13.20
C VAL A 479 20.66 6.65 14.59
N ASN A 480 21.62 6.26 15.43
CA ASN A 480 21.92 6.92 16.69
C ASN A 480 23.36 7.45 16.60
N VAL A 481 23.59 8.71 16.97
CA VAL A 481 24.94 9.31 16.93
C VAL A 481 25.28 9.90 18.29
N SER A 482 26.33 9.40 18.93
CA SER A 482 26.89 10.01 20.15
C SER A 482 28.29 10.57 19.92
N ALA A 483 28.63 11.61 20.67
CA ALA A 483 29.96 12.18 20.72
C ALA A 483 30.41 12.29 22.18
N LYS A 484 31.61 11.77 22.46
CA LYS A 484 32.16 11.64 23.80
C LYS A 484 33.58 12.18 23.86
N ASP A 485 33.83 13.10 24.79
CA ASP A 485 35.18 13.51 25.14
C ASP A 485 35.81 12.43 26.03
N LEU A 486 36.81 11.74 25.49
CA LEU A 486 37.53 10.68 26.22
C LEU A 486 38.32 11.21 27.42
N GLY A 487 38.65 12.50 27.44
CA GLY A 487 39.39 13.14 28.54
C GLY A 487 38.52 13.46 29.76
N THR A 488 37.31 13.99 29.55
CA THR A 488 36.38 14.32 30.65
C THR A 488 35.30 13.27 30.90
N GLY A 489 35.12 12.32 29.97
CA GLY A 489 34.02 11.35 29.99
C GLY A 489 32.65 11.95 29.66
N LYS A 490 32.57 13.26 29.36
CA LYS A 490 31.32 13.92 28.94
C LYS A 490 30.87 13.38 27.60
N GLU A 491 29.59 13.07 27.52
CA GLU A 491 28.93 12.56 26.32
C GLU A 491 27.72 13.42 26.00
N GLN A 492 27.50 13.65 24.71
CA GLN A 492 26.25 14.16 24.17
C GLN A 492 25.83 13.21 23.06
N ALA A 493 24.55 12.83 23.05
CA ALA A 493 24.00 11.99 22.00
C ALA A 493 22.81 12.67 21.35
N ILE A 494 22.75 12.58 20.03
CA ILE A 494 21.50 12.72 19.30
C ILE A 494 21.08 11.32 18.86
N LYS A 495 19.94 10.86 19.34
CA LYS A 495 19.23 9.86 18.57
C LYS A 495 18.79 10.58 17.30
N ILE A 496 19.23 10.14 16.12
CA ILE A 496 18.60 10.55 14.87
C ILE A 496 17.30 9.73 14.80
N THR A 497 16.36 10.05 15.68
CA THR A 497 14.96 10.02 15.29
C THR A 497 14.87 11.10 14.23
N SER A 498 15.06 10.73 12.96
CA SER A 498 14.57 11.59 11.90
C SER A 498 13.12 11.85 12.22
N SER A 499 12.77 13.11 12.48
CA SER A 499 11.35 13.41 12.46
C SER A 499 10.87 13.09 11.04
N SER A 500 9.68 12.52 10.95
CA SER A 500 8.86 12.62 9.73
C SER A 500 8.55 14.08 9.36
N GLY A 501 8.98 15.02 10.21
CA GLY A 501 8.60 16.42 10.36
C GLY A 501 7.35 16.61 11.22
N LEU A 502 6.77 15.52 11.75
CA LEU A 502 5.74 15.53 12.80
C LEU A 502 6.39 15.39 14.18
N SER A 503 5.77 15.99 15.20
CA SER A 503 6.04 15.77 16.62
C SER A 503 5.22 14.60 17.17
N ASP A 504 5.66 13.98 18.28
CA ASP A 504 4.88 12.92 18.95
C ASP A 504 3.45 13.38 19.30
N SER A 505 3.29 14.63 19.74
CA SER A 505 1.99 15.24 20.02
C SER A 505 1.11 15.43 18.77
N GLU A 506 1.71 15.67 17.60
CA GLU A 506 0.97 15.72 16.34
C GLU A 506 0.54 14.32 15.91
N VAL A 507 1.42 13.32 16.05
CA VAL A 507 1.09 11.92 15.75
C VAL A 507 0.01 11.39 16.71
N GLU A 508 0.06 11.72 18.01
CA GLU A 508 -0.98 11.35 18.98
C GLU A 508 -2.33 12.03 18.67
N ARG A 509 -2.33 13.31 18.27
CA ARG A 509 -3.54 13.98 17.77
C ARG A 509 -4.09 13.28 16.53
N MET A 510 -3.23 12.93 15.57
CA MET A 510 -3.63 12.22 14.35
C MET A 510 -4.17 10.82 14.64
N VAL A 511 -3.64 10.09 15.62
CA VAL A 511 -4.19 8.82 16.11
C VAL A 511 -5.61 9.03 16.65
N GLN A 512 -5.82 10.00 17.55
CA GLN A 512 -7.13 10.28 18.12
C GLN A 512 -8.16 10.72 17.05
N GLU A 513 -7.74 11.53 16.09
CA GLU A 513 -8.57 11.90 14.94
C GLU A 513 -8.89 10.67 14.08
N ALA A 514 -7.91 9.81 13.80
CA ALA A 514 -8.10 8.57 13.03
C ALA A 514 -8.99 7.53 13.74
N GLU A 515 -9.00 7.49 15.07
CA GLU A 515 -9.90 6.66 15.89
C GLU A 515 -11.34 7.19 15.84
N GLN A 516 -11.57 8.48 16.10
CA GLN A 516 -12.89 9.13 15.96
C GLN A 516 -13.49 8.90 14.57
N TYR A 517 -12.62 8.98 13.56
CA TYR A 517 -12.97 8.75 12.16
C TYR A 517 -13.30 7.28 11.83
N ALA A 518 -12.69 6.32 12.52
CA ALA A 518 -13.07 4.91 12.39
C ALA A 518 -14.44 4.64 13.03
N ASP A 519 -14.76 5.28 14.16
CA ASP A 519 -16.10 5.22 14.77
C ASP A 519 -17.17 5.85 13.87
N ASP A 520 -16.91 7.02 13.27
CA ASP A 520 -17.80 7.65 12.29
C ASP A 520 -18.07 6.73 11.09
N ASP A 521 -17.03 6.13 10.51
CA ASP A 521 -17.15 5.26 9.33
C ASP A 521 -17.85 3.93 9.69
N LYS A 522 -17.68 3.43 10.91
CA LYS A 522 -18.44 2.30 11.45
C LYS A 522 -19.93 2.63 11.60
N ASN A 523 -20.27 3.77 12.22
CA ASN A 523 -21.65 4.22 12.37
C ASN A 523 -22.36 4.40 11.01
N ARG A 524 -21.64 4.91 10.01
CA ARG A 524 -22.12 4.99 8.61
C ARG A 524 -22.36 3.62 7.99
N ARG A 525 -21.44 2.66 8.20
CA ARG A 525 -21.61 1.28 7.73
C ARG A 525 -22.85 0.62 8.34
N GLU A 526 -23.04 0.73 9.66
CA GLU A 526 -24.24 0.21 10.35
C GLU A 526 -25.53 0.86 9.81
N SER A 527 -25.52 2.16 9.54
CA SER A 527 -26.65 2.87 8.91
C SER A 527 -26.95 2.36 7.49
N ALA A 528 -25.93 2.11 6.67
CA ALA A 528 -26.09 1.56 5.32
C ALA A 528 -26.58 0.10 5.35
N GLU A 529 -26.08 -0.72 6.27
CA GLU A 529 -26.53 -2.11 6.48
C GLU A 529 -28.00 -2.16 6.93
N LEU A 530 -28.42 -1.27 7.85
CA LEU A 530 -29.83 -1.12 8.25
C LEU A 530 -30.74 -0.72 7.06
N ARG A 531 -30.29 0.22 6.21
CA ARG A 531 -31.05 0.61 5.00
C ARG A 531 -31.19 -0.57 4.03
N ASN A 532 -30.12 -1.30 3.76
CA ASN A 532 -30.16 -2.50 2.91
C ASN A 532 -31.08 -3.59 3.48
N GLN A 533 -31.08 -3.78 4.80
CA GLN A 533 -31.98 -4.70 5.50
C GLN A 533 -33.45 -4.28 5.33
N ALA A 534 -33.75 -2.99 5.53
CA ALA A 534 -35.08 -2.44 5.34
C ALA A 534 -35.59 -2.55 3.90
N GLU A 535 -34.78 -2.21 2.90
CA GLU A 535 -35.14 -2.35 1.48
C GLU A 535 -35.41 -3.82 1.10
N THR A 536 -34.58 -4.75 1.61
CA THR A 536 -34.76 -6.20 1.41
C THR A 536 -36.04 -6.70 2.09
N LEU A 537 -36.34 -6.21 3.30
CA LEU A 537 -37.55 -6.57 4.04
C LEU A 537 -38.81 -6.00 3.37
N LEU A 538 -38.77 -4.76 2.88
CA LEU A 538 -39.85 -4.15 2.09
C LEU A 538 -40.12 -5.00 0.85
N TYR A 539 -39.10 -5.24 0.02
CA TYR A 539 -39.26 -5.98 -1.23
C TYR A 539 -39.82 -7.41 -1.02
N SER A 540 -39.30 -8.13 -0.03
CA SER A 540 -39.78 -9.49 0.28
C SER A 540 -41.21 -9.50 0.84
N THR A 541 -41.52 -8.58 1.76
CA THR A 541 -42.86 -8.45 2.34
C THR A 541 -43.91 -8.07 1.29
N GLU A 542 -43.59 -7.13 0.39
CA GLU A 542 -44.50 -6.70 -0.68
C GLU A 542 -44.72 -7.78 -1.72
N LYS A 543 -43.65 -8.48 -2.14
CA LYS A 543 -43.77 -9.63 -3.04
C LYS A 543 -44.68 -10.70 -2.44
N THR A 544 -44.46 -11.08 -1.19
CA THR A 544 -45.30 -12.09 -0.50
C THR A 544 -46.74 -11.63 -0.32
N THR A 545 -46.95 -10.34 -0.03
CA THR A 545 -48.30 -9.76 0.08
C THR A 545 -49.04 -9.80 -1.27
N GLY A 546 -48.33 -9.53 -2.38
CA GLY A 546 -48.86 -9.66 -3.73
C GLY A 546 -49.15 -11.11 -4.16
N GLU A 547 -48.30 -12.06 -3.76
CA GLU A 547 -48.48 -13.50 -4.04
C GLU A 547 -49.66 -14.12 -3.26
N LEU A 548 -49.91 -13.65 -2.03
CA LEU A 548 -51.07 -14.08 -1.24
C LEU A 548 -52.38 -13.43 -1.69
N GLY A 549 -52.34 -12.18 -2.15
CA GLY A 549 -53.48 -11.49 -2.76
C GLY A 549 -54.75 -11.52 -1.89
N ASP A 550 -55.83 -12.07 -2.42
CA ASP A 550 -57.14 -12.16 -1.76
C ASP A 550 -57.19 -13.18 -0.60
N LYS A 551 -56.13 -13.99 -0.40
CA LYS A 551 -56.03 -14.94 0.72
C LYS A 551 -55.60 -14.28 2.03
N LEU A 552 -55.09 -13.06 1.97
CA LEU A 552 -54.69 -12.28 3.14
C LEU A 552 -55.91 -11.50 3.68
N PRO A 553 -56.24 -11.55 4.98
CA PRO A 553 -57.30 -10.72 5.55
C PRO A 553 -57.03 -9.24 5.32
N GLU A 554 -58.04 -8.48 4.89
CA GLU A 554 -57.91 -7.05 4.58
C GLU A 554 -57.29 -6.25 5.75
N ALA A 555 -57.65 -6.55 7.00
CA ALA A 555 -57.07 -5.89 8.18
C ALA A 555 -55.55 -6.13 8.36
N ASP A 556 -55.06 -7.32 7.99
CA ASP A 556 -53.61 -7.61 8.02
C ASP A 556 -52.89 -6.95 6.85
N LYS A 557 -53.54 -6.90 5.68
CA LYS A 557 -53.06 -6.24 4.46
C LYS A 557 -52.94 -4.72 4.63
N GLU A 558 -53.95 -4.06 5.19
CA GLU A 558 -53.91 -2.65 5.58
C GLU A 558 -52.76 -2.37 6.55
N LYS A 559 -52.62 -3.19 7.61
CA LYS A 559 -51.56 -3.05 8.61
C LYS A 559 -50.16 -3.18 8.01
N ILE A 560 -49.93 -4.19 7.16
CA ILE A 560 -48.63 -4.39 6.49
C ILE A 560 -48.33 -3.23 5.55
N THR A 561 -49.33 -2.74 4.81
CA THR A 561 -49.17 -1.61 3.87
C THR A 561 -48.78 -0.33 4.62
N ALA A 562 -49.48 -0.01 5.70
CA ALA A 562 -49.19 1.17 6.52
C ALA A 562 -47.78 1.14 7.14
N VAL A 563 -47.33 -0.03 7.62
CA VAL A 563 -45.97 -0.17 8.18
C VAL A 563 -44.90 -0.13 7.08
N SER A 564 -45.16 -0.69 5.90
CA SER A 564 -44.26 -0.56 4.73
C SER A 564 -44.13 0.89 4.24
N GLU A 565 -45.22 1.66 4.22
CA GLU A 565 -45.18 3.11 3.91
C GLU A 565 -44.41 3.90 4.97
N GLN A 566 -44.59 3.57 6.24
CA GLN A 566 -43.86 4.21 7.34
C GLN A 566 -42.35 3.89 7.29
N LEU A 567 -41.95 2.64 7.04
CA LEU A 567 -40.54 2.27 6.86
C LEU A 567 -39.92 2.95 5.63
N ARG A 568 -40.63 3.05 4.50
CA ARG A 568 -40.19 3.85 3.33
C ARG A 568 -39.90 5.29 3.72
N LYS A 569 -40.81 5.92 4.47
CA LYS A 569 -40.65 7.31 4.90
C LYS A 569 -39.47 7.49 5.86
N SER A 570 -39.19 6.51 6.71
CA SER A 570 -38.00 6.51 7.57
C SER A 570 -36.70 6.33 6.76
N LEU A 571 -36.73 5.61 5.63
CA LEU A 571 -35.61 5.50 4.69
C LEU A 571 -35.30 6.80 3.92
N GLU A 572 -36.26 7.72 3.79
CA GLU A 572 -36.03 9.07 3.25
C GLU A 572 -35.23 9.98 4.22
N GLY A 573 -35.10 9.56 5.49
CA GLY A 573 -34.37 10.28 6.54
C GLY A 573 -33.04 9.63 6.95
N ASP A 574 -32.34 10.26 7.90
CA ASP A 574 -31.03 9.87 8.43
C ASP A 574 -31.08 9.40 9.91
N ASP A 575 -32.22 8.86 10.38
CA ASP A 575 -32.38 8.37 11.76
C ASP A 575 -32.30 6.83 11.82
N PRO A 576 -31.18 6.24 12.32
CA PRO A 576 -31.02 4.79 12.40
C PRO A 576 -31.96 4.12 13.41
N GLU A 577 -32.38 4.82 14.47
CA GLU A 577 -33.28 4.26 15.48
C GLU A 577 -34.72 4.19 14.94
N ALA A 578 -35.16 5.20 14.19
CA ALA A 578 -36.43 5.17 13.49
C ALA A 578 -36.48 4.02 12.46
N ILE A 579 -35.43 3.88 11.64
CA ILE A 579 -35.31 2.77 10.67
C ILE A 579 -35.33 1.41 11.39
N ARG A 580 -34.58 1.24 12.50
CA ARG A 580 -34.56 -0.01 13.27
C ARG A 580 -35.93 -0.36 13.87
N SER A 581 -36.60 0.63 14.48
CA SER A 581 -37.96 0.47 15.01
C SER A 581 -38.97 0.07 13.92
N ASP A 582 -38.89 0.67 12.74
CA ASP A 582 -39.80 0.37 11.63
C ASP A 582 -39.49 -0.99 10.96
N ILE A 583 -38.22 -1.43 10.94
CA ILE A 583 -37.82 -2.81 10.57
C ILE A 583 -38.46 -3.82 11.53
N GLU A 584 -38.38 -3.59 12.85
CA GLU A 584 -38.99 -4.46 13.84
C GLU A 584 -40.52 -4.50 13.70
N ALA A 585 -41.16 -3.35 13.50
CA ALA A 585 -42.60 -3.26 13.25
C ALA A 585 -43.03 -4.03 12.00
N LEU A 586 -42.28 -3.91 10.89
CA LEU A 586 -42.58 -4.62 9.64
C LEU A 586 -42.36 -6.13 9.78
N THR A 587 -41.31 -6.53 10.50
CA THR A 587 -41.03 -7.94 10.83
C THR A 587 -42.17 -8.55 11.66
N GLN A 588 -42.67 -7.83 12.66
CA GLN A 588 -43.82 -8.29 13.46
C GLN A 588 -45.11 -8.37 12.65
N ALA A 589 -45.33 -7.45 11.70
CA ALA A 589 -46.48 -7.50 10.80
C ALA A 589 -46.39 -8.65 9.79
N SER A 590 -45.20 -8.93 9.26
CA SER A 590 -44.98 -9.96 8.23
C SER A 590 -45.00 -11.40 8.77
N HIS A 591 -44.89 -11.63 10.08
CA HIS A 591 -45.13 -12.95 10.68
C HIS A 591 -46.48 -13.57 10.26
N LYS A 592 -47.52 -12.75 10.06
CA LYS A 592 -48.84 -13.22 9.58
C LYS A 592 -48.80 -13.81 8.17
N LEU A 593 -47.94 -13.26 7.30
CA LEU A 593 -47.71 -13.78 5.95
C LEU A 593 -47.05 -15.16 6.01
N ALA A 594 -46.09 -15.35 6.92
CA ALA A 594 -45.42 -16.64 7.12
C ALA A 594 -46.40 -17.72 7.61
N GLU A 595 -47.28 -17.41 8.58
CA GLU A 595 -48.35 -18.32 9.03
C GLU A 595 -49.27 -18.78 7.86
N LEU A 596 -49.63 -17.85 6.97
CA LEU A 596 -50.50 -18.12 5.81
C LEU A 596 -49.80 -18.86 4.64
N LEU A 597 -48.48 -18.71 4.51
CA LEU A 597 -47.65 -19.49 3.58
C LEU A 597 -47.46 -20.93 4.08
N TYR A 598 -47.06 -21.11 5.35
CA TYR A 598 -46.85 -22.45 5.91
C TYR A 598 -48.15 -23.27 5.99
N SER A 599 -49.28 -22.66 6.31
CA SER A 599 -50.58 -23.34 6.32
C SER A 599 -51.06 -23.76 4.92
N GLN A 600 -50.70 -23.02 3.85
CA GLN A 600 -50.92 -23.47 2.48
C GLN A 600 -49.99 -24.62 2.06
N SER A 601 -48.72 -24.56 2.45
CA SER A 601 -47.74 -25.64 2.18
C SER A 601 -48.11 -26.95 2.87
N ALA A 602 -48.60 -26.88 4.12
CA ALA A 602 -49.12 -28.04 4.84
C ALA A 602 -50.38 -28.63 4.18
N ALA A 603 -51.21 -27.80 3.53
CA ALA A 603 -52.41 -28.23 2.81
C ALA A 603 -52.14 -28.83 1.41
N THR A 604 -50.88 -28.90 0.96
CA THR A 604 -50.49 -29.38 -0.38
C THR A 604 -49.59 -30.63 -0.39
N SER A 605 -49.49 -31.35 0.73
CA SER A 605 -48.91 -32.71 0.75
C SER A 605 -49.91 -33.73 0.18
N PRO A 606 -49.59 -34.46 -0.90
CA PRO A 606 -50.48 -35.49 -1.43
C PRO A 606 -50.54 -36.71 -0.49
N SER A 607 -51.75 -37.15 -0.16
CA SER A 607 -51.99 -38.41 0.54
C SER A 607 -51.49 -39.60 -0.28
N SER A 608 -50.76 -40.50 0.38
CA SER A 608 -50.36 -41.81 -0.15
C SER A 608 -51.58 -42.66 -0.50
N ASP A 609 -51.58 -43.31 -1.66
CA ASP A 609 -52.47 -44.42 -1.96
C ASP A 609 -51.68 -45.57 -2.61
N GLN A 610 -52.01 -46.82 -2.24
CA GLN A 610 -51.36 -48.02 -2.77
C GLN A 610 -51.83 -48.31 -4.21
N PRO A 611 -51.06 -49.11 -4.98
CA PRO A 611 -51.55 -50.49 -5.15
C PRO A 611 -50.46 -51.58 -5.13
N SER A 612 -50.90 -52.80 -4.84
CA SER A 612 -50.16 -54.06 -4.85
C SER A 612 -50.23 -54.81 -6.19
N ASP A 613 -49.21 -55.63 -6.46
CA ASP A 613 -49.14 -56.82 -7.37
C ASP A 613 -49.94 -56.85 -8.70
N ASP A 614 -49.27 -57.08 -9.83
CA ASP A 614 -48.93 -58.47 -10.27
C ASP A 614 -47.85 -58.49 -11.38
N GLN A 615 -47.38 -59.69 -11.73
CA GLN A 615 -46.16 -60.07 -12.47
C GLN A 615 -46.22 -59.91 -14.01
N ASN A 616 -45.09 -59.59 -14.66
CA ASN A 616 -44.25 -60.62 -15.34
C ASN A 616 -42.93 -60.12 -15.99
N GLN A 617 -41.90 -60.98 -15.89
CA GLN A 617 -40.77 -61.30 -16.81
C GLN A 617 -40.37 -60.32 -17.95
N ASP A 618 -39.11 -60.06 -18.30
CA ASP A 618 -37.77 -60.58 -17.90
C ASP A 618 -36.69 -59.53 -18.30
N GLY A 619 -35.40 -59.51 -17.92
CA GLY A 619 -34.57 -60.37 -17.07
C GLY A 619 -33.06 -60.04 -17.23
N GLY A 620 -32.15 -60.86 -16.67
CA GLY A 620 -30.72 -60.88 -17.05
C GLY A 620 -29.66 -60.22 -16.14
N SER A 621 -29.34 -60.90 -15.02
CA SER A 621 -27.99 -61.02 -14.39
C SER A 621 -27.13 -59.81 -13.95
N GLY A 622 -26.84 -59.72 -12.64
CA GLY A 622 -25.65 -59.02 -12.10
C GLY A 622 -25.63 -58.69 -10.59
N ASN A 623 -25.36 -59.66 -9.70
CA ASN A 623 -25.02 -59.41 -8.27
C ASN A 623 -23.70 -58.62 -8.18
N LYS A 624 -23.43 -57.66 -7.26
CA LYS A 624 -23.82 -57.38 -5.85
C LYS A 624 -23.07 -58.19 -4.77
N GLN A 625 -22.17 -57.49 -4.06
CA GLN A 625 -21.75 -57.67 -2.65
C GLN A 625 -20.89 -56.41 -2.31
N ASP A 626 -21.40 -55.41 -1.60
CA ASP A 626 -21.43 -55.24 -0.12
C ASP A 626 -20.01 -55.28 0.51
N ASP A 627 -19.51 -54.16 1.06
CA ASP A 627 -19.48 -53.97 2.53
C ASP A 627 -19.23 -52.50 2.96
N ASP A 628 -19.55 -52.19 4.23
CA ASP A 628 -19.69 -50.84 4.80
C ASP A 628 -18.39 -50.15 5.29
N ASN A 629 -18.45 -48.82 5.41
CA ASN A 629 -17.88 -48.09 6.56
C ASN A 629 -18.42 -46.65 6.65
N ILE A 630 -19.46 -46.47 7.47
CA ILE A 630 -19.93 -45.18 7.98
C ILE A 630 -19.50 -45.10 9.44
N VAL A 631 -18.93 -43.96 9.86
CA VAL A 631 -18.59 -43.69 11.26
C VAL A 631 -19.46 -42.54 11.75
N ASP A 632 -20.46 -42.87 12.57
CA ASP A 632 -21.25 -41.89 13.31
C ASP A 632 -20.39 -41.22 14.39
N ALA A 633 -20.61 -39.92 14.61
CA ALA A 633 -20.03 -39.15 15.70
C ALA A 633 -21.11 -38.79 16.71
N GLU A 634 -20.99 -39.31 17.94
CA GLU A 634 -21.91 -39.03 19.04
C GLU A 634 -21.84 -37.57 19.51
N TYR A 635 -22.99 -37.00 19.88
CA TYR A 635 -23.12 -35.64 20.44
C TYR A 635 -23.56 -35.73 21.90
N GLU A 636 -22.76 -35.17 22.82
CA GLU A 636 -23.01 -35.28 24.27
C GLU A 636 -23.68 -34.01 24.84
N GLU A 637 -24.89 -34.15 25.40
CA GLU A 637 -25.60 -33.07 26.10
C GLU A 637 -24.97 -32.77 27.48
N VAL A 638 -24.37 -31.59 27.65
CA VAL A 638 -24.02 -31.07 28.99
C VAL A 638 -25.26 -30.45 29.64
N LYS A 639 -25.74 -31.06 30.74
CA LYS A 639 -26.93 -30.60 31.48
C LYS A 639 -26.59 -29.57 32.57
N LYS A 640 -27.19 -28.38 32.42
CA LYS A 640 -27.53 -27.34 33.41
C LYS A 640 -26.46 -26.90 34.42
#